data_AF-A0A7Y3A3S9-F1
#
_entry.id   AF-A0A7Y3A3S9-F1
#
_cell.length_a   1.000
_cell.length_b   1.000
_cell.length_c   1.000
_cell.angle_alpha   90.00
_cell.angle_beta   90.00
_cell.angle_gamma   90.00
#
_symmetry.space_group_name_H-M   'P 1'
#
loop_
_entity.id
_entity.type
_entity.pdbx_description
1 polymer ?
#
loop_
_entity_poly.entity_id
_entity_poly.type
_entity_poly.pdbx_seq_one_letter_code
_entity_poly.pdbx_strand_id
1 'polypeptide(L)'
;MNPVTIKFLVALTVLISSGVILLTGSSLLTYELINKPRVPAGTLISWLGLIALPSSFFYGITRIRRPQKRFDSIINNGFKGLICLGLLWGLICFVLANNWTNSFSSKVDGFRGSVRAGEVFWMFNYVLVAMPFVLLIILTLERFGKVLIGRKNRYD
;
A
#
# COMPACT_ATOMS: atom_id res chain seq x y z
N MET A 1 -21.43 15.57 -2.62
CA MET A 1 -20.16 15.28 -1.92
C MET A 1 -18.99 15.53 -2.89
N ASN A 2 -17.87 16.10 -2.45
CA ASN A 2 -16.72 16.37 -3.35
C ASN A 2 -16.12 15.05 -3.88
N PRO A 3 -15.72 14.96 -5.17
CA PRO A 3 -15.10 13.76 -5.74
C PRO A 3 -13.88 13.25 -4.96
N VAL A 4 -13.09 14.14 -4.34
CA VAL A 4 -11.93 13.76 -3.51
C VAL A 4 -12.38 13.03 -2.25
N THR A 5 -13.44 13.51 -1.60
CA THR A 5 -14.01 12.88 -0.41
C THR A 5 -14.55 11.48 -0.74
N ILE A 6 -15.20 11.32 -1.90
CA ILE A 6 -15.65 10.00 -2.37
C ILE A 6 -14.45 9.06 -2.54
N LYS A 7 -13.40 9.49 -3.25
CA LYS A 7 -12.18 8.68 -3.45
C LYS A 7 -11.52 8.28 -2.13
N PHE A 8 -11.45 9.21 -1.18
CA PHE A 8 -10.94 8.95 0.16
C PHE A 8 -11.78 7.89 0.88
N LEU A 9 -13.11 8.05 0.92
CA LEU A 9 -14.00 7.12 1.61
C LEU A 9 -13.97 5.73 0.98
N VAL A 10 -13.94 5.64 -0.35
CA VAL A 10 -13.80 4.35 -1.05
C VAL A 10 -12.48 3.68 -0.67
N ALA A 11 -11.37 4.40 -0.74
CA ALA A 11 -10.06 3.85 -0.35
C ALA A 11 -10.05 3.42 1.12
N LEU A 12 -10.62 4.22 2.01
CA LEU A 12 -10.68 3.90 3.44
C LEU A 12 -11.53 2.66 3.71
N THR A 13 -12.72 2.56 3.09
CA THR A 13 -13.60 1.39 3.24
C THR A 13 -12.89 0.13 2.73
N VAL A 14 -12.28 0.18 1.54
CA VAL A 14 -11.53 -0.97 0.99
C VAL A 14 -10.38 -1.38 1.92
N LEU A 15 -9.64 -0.42 2.47
CA LEU A 15 -8.54 -0.69 3.40
C LEU A 15 -9.05 -1.36 4.69
N ILE A 16 -10.11 -0.84 5.29
CA ILE A 16 -10.68 -1.40 6.52
C ILE A 16 -11.25 -2.79 6.26
N SER A 17 -12.06 -2.96 5.21
CA SER A 17 -12.66 -4.25 4.88
C SER A 17 -11.59 -5.31 4.58
N SER A 18 -10.59 -4.99 3.76
CA SER A 18 -9.48 -5.91 3.47
C SER A 18 -8.68 -6.25 4.73
N GLY A 19 -8.37 -5.25 5.57
CA GLY A 19 -7.69 -5.45 6.84
C GLY A 19 -8.46 -6.37 7.79
N VAL A 20 -9.77 -6.15 7.96
CA VAL A 20 -10.62 -7.00 8.80
C VAL A 20 -10.65 -8.44 8.28
N ILE A 21 -10.82 -8.65 6.98
CA ILE A 21 -10.87 -10.00 6.39
C ILE A 21 -9.52 -10.72 6.57
N LEU A 22 -8.39 -10.02 6.37
CA LEU A 22 -7.05 -10.56 6.55
C LEU A 22 -6.74 -10.91 8.01
N LEU A 23 -7.06 -10.01 8.95
CA LEU A 23 -6.79 -10.20 10.38
C LEU A 23 -7.66 -11.30 11.01
N THR A 24 -8.89 -11.48 10.51
CA THR A 24 -9.78 -12.53 11.00
C THR A 24 -9.46 -13.92 10.43
N GLY A 25 -8.58 -14.01 9.42
CA GLY A 25 -8.27 -15.28 8.76
C GLY A 25 -9.49 -15.91 8.08
N SER A 26 -10.39 -15.08 7.54
CA SER A 26 -11.66 -15.53 6.95
C SER A 26 -11.46 -16.64 5.91
N SER A 27 -12.39 -17.60 5.87
CA SER A 27 -12.44 -18.64 4.82
C SER A 27 -12.56 -18.07 3.40
N LEU A 28 -13.01 -16.82 3.28
CA LEU A 28 -13.02 -16.09 2.02
C LEU A 28 -11.61 -15.93 1.42
N LEU A 29 -10.56 -15.87 2.23
CA LEU A 29 -9.19 -15.71 1.74
C LEU A 29 -8.72 -16.88 0.87
N THR A 30 -9.20 -18.09 1.17
CA THR A 30 -8.84 -19.31 0.46
C THR A 30 -9.84 -19.68 -0.64
N TYR A 31 -10.94 -18.93 -0.77
CA TYR A 31 -11.94 -19.18 -1.81
C TYR A 31 -11.35 -18.91 -3.20
N GLU A 32 -11.39 -19.90 -4.10
CA GLU A 32 -10.91 -19.76 -5.47
C GLU A 32 -11.94 -18.99 -6.31
N LEU A 33 -11.60 -17.76 -6.70
CA LEU A 33 -12.45 -16.96 -7.59
C LEU A 33 -12.38 -17.43 -9.04
N ILE A 34 -11.21 -17.92 -9.44
CA ILE A 34 -10.97 -18.42 -10.80
C ILE A 34 -10.30 -19.78 -10.68
N ASN A 35 -11.00 -20.85 -11.09
CA ASN A 35 -10.53 -22.24 -10.94
C ASN A 35 -9.29 -22.56 -11.78
N LYS A 36 -9.08 -21.86 -12.90
CA LYS A 36 -7.88 -21.93 -13.75
C LYS A 36 -7.58 -20.50 -14.24
N PRO A 37 -6.55 -19.80 -13.73
CA PRO A 37 -5.30 -20.27 -13.12
C PRO A 37 -5.23 -20.26 -11.57
N ARG A 38 -6.26 -20.74 -10.85
CA ARG A 38 -6.35 -20.78 -9.37
C ARG A 38 -6.00 -19.45 -8.71
N VAL A 39 -6.89 -18.47 -8.84
CA VAL A 39 -6.75 -17.16 -8.18
C VAL A 39 -7.58 -17.14 -6.90
N PRO A 40 -6.97 -17.13 -5.70
CA PRO A 40 -7.70 -16.99 -4.45
C PRO A 40 -8.24 -15.57 -4.30
N ALA A 41 -9.42 -15.44 -3.68
CA ALA A 41 -9.96 -14.15 -3.26
C ALA A 41 -9.00 -13.42 -2.31
N GLY A 42 -8.25 -14.13 -1.48
CA GLY A 42 -7.22 -13.53 -0.64
C GLY A 42 -6.17 -12.73 -1.42
N THR A 43 -5.76 -13.19 -2.60
CA THR A 43 -4.81 -12.44 -3.44
C THR A 43 -5.40 -11.11 -3.90
N LEU A 44 -6.64 -11.09 -4.36
CA LEU A 44 -7.30 -9.85 -4.79
C LEU A 44 -7.57 -8.92 -3.60
N ILE A 45 -8.00 -9.46 -2.46
CA ILE A 45 -8.26 -8.69 -1.24
C ILE A 45 -6.97 -8.01 -0.75
N SER A 46 -5.86 -8.74 -0.70
CA SER A 46 -4.54 -8.18 -0.37
C SER A 46 -4.10 -7.13 -1.38
N TRP A 47 -4.28 -7.39 -2.68
CA TRP A 47 -3.94 -6.43 -3.74
C TRP A 47 -4.70 -5.11 -3.58
N LEU A 48 -6.02 -5.19 -3.36
CA LEU A 48 -6.86 -4.03 -3.13
C LEU A 48 -6.46 -3.29 -1.84
N GLY A 49 -6.17 -4.01 -0.75
CA GLY A 49 -5.71 -3.42 0.50
C GLY A 49 -4.39 -2.65 0.35
N LEU A 50 -3.42 -3.22 -0.37
CA LEU A 50 -2.13 -2.60 -0.64
C LEU A 50 -2.22 -1.35 -1.52
N ILE A 51 -3.18 -1.29 -2.45
CA ILE A 51 -3.47 -0.06 -3.22
C ILE A 51 -4.20 0.96 -2.34
N ALA A 52 -5.17 0.49 -1.56
CA ALA A 52 -6.04 1.33 -0.75
C ALA A 52 -5.27 2.06 0.36
N LEU A 53 -4.24 1.44 0.94
CA LEU A 53 -3.43 2.02 2.00
C LEU A 53 -2.79 3.37 1.60
N PRO A 54 -1.87 3.46 0.61
CA PRO A 54 -1.30 4.73 0.19
C PRO A 54 -2.36 5.67 -0.42
N SER A 55 -3.40 5.13 -1.07
CA SER A 55 -4.50 5.93 -1.63
C SER A 55 -5.28 6.68 -0.54
N SER A 56 -5.55 6.03 0.59
CA SER A 56 -6.28 6.64 1.72
C SER A 56 -5.55 7.86 2.26
N PHE A 57 -4.23 7.77 2.44
CA PHE A 57 -3.40 8.89 2.90
C PHE A 57 -3.29 9.99 1.83
N PHE A 58 -3.09 9.60 0.57
CA PHE A 58 -2.97 10.56 -0.53
C PHE A 58 -4.24 11.41 -0.71
N TYR A 59 -5.42 10.80 -0.65
CA TYR A 59 -6.68 11.54 -0.79
C TYR A 59 -7.14 12.21 0.51
N GLY A 60 -6.80 11.63 1.67
CA GLY A 60 -7.17 12.16 3.00
C GLY A 60 -6.40 13.43 3.39
N ILE A 61 -5.17 13.62 2.90
CA ILE A 61 -4.32 14.75 3.29
C ILE A 61 -4.16 15.73 2.13
N THR A 62 -4.83 16.88 2.23
CA THR A 62 -4.81 17.92 1.17
C THR A 62 -3.40 18.39 0.82
N ARG A 63 -2.48 18.50 1.79
CA ARG A 63 -1.09 18.93 1.56
C ARG A 63 -0.30 17.96 0.67
N ILE A 64 -0.55 16.66 0.81
CA ILE A 64 0.05 15.65 -0.06
C ILE A 64 -0.50 15.83 -1.46
N ARG A 65 -1.83 15.90 -1.62
CA ARG A 65 -2.49 16.00 -2.94
C ARG A 65 -2.20 17.29 -3.69
N ARG A 66 -2.13 18.41 -2.97
CA ARG A 66 -1.89 19.76 -3.50
C ARG A 66 -0.60 20.31 -2.91
N PRO A 67 0.57 19.88 -3.41
CA PRO A 67 1.84 20.32 -2.88
C PRO A 67 2.03 21.82 -3.14
N GLN A 68 2.38 22.57 -2.10
CA GLN A 68 2.70 24.00 -2.22
C GLN A 68 4.21 24.27 -2.20
N LYS A 69 5.01 23.30 -1.74
CA LYS A 69 6.46 23.41 -1.56
C LYS A 69 7.16 22.24 -2.23
N ARG A 70 8.45 22.40 -2.56
CA ARG A 70 9.28 21.33 -3.14
C ARG A 70 9.26 20.05 -2.29
N PHE A 71 9.37 20.19 -0.97
CA PHE A 71 9.29 19.06 -0.03
C PHE A 71 7.96 18.30 -0.14
N ASP A 72 6.83 19.02 -0.16
CA ASP A 72 5.51 18.41 -0.31
C ASP A 72 5.37 17.69 -1.67
N SER A 73 6.03 18.20 -2.71
CA SER A 73 6.07 17.57 -4.04
C SER A 73 6.84 16.24 -4.04
N ILE A 74 7.94 16.14 -3.27
CA ILE A 74 8.66 14.87 -3.07
C ILE A 74 7.73 13.85 -2.39
N ILE A 75 7.04 14.24 -1.33
CA ILE A 75 6.08 13.37 -0.63
C ILE A 75 4.92 12.97 -1.55
N ASN A 76 4.37 13.92 -2.32
CA ASN A 76 3.32 13.65 -3.33
C ASN A 76 3.75 12.57 -4.33
N ASN A 77 4.95 12.70 -4.89
CA ASN A 77 5.49 11.75 -5.85
C ASN A 77 5.78 10.39 -5.20
N GLY A 78 6.25 10.37 -3.94
CA GLY A 78 6.41 9.15 -3.16
C GLY A 78 5.10 8.37 -3.02
N PHE A 79 4.00 9.04 -2.64
CA PHE A 79 2.69 8.41 -2.57
C PHE A 79 2.17 7.92 -3.92
N LYS A 80 2.34 8.70 -5.00
CA LYS A 80 1.98 8.26 -6.35
C LYS A 80 2.77 7.03 -6.78
N GLY A 81 4.07 6.99 -6.46
CA GLY A 81 4.93 5.83 -6.69
C GLY A 81 4.43 4.60 -5.95
N LEU A 82 4.09 4.73 -4.67
CA LEU A 82 3.53 3.63 -3.87
C LEU A 82 2.19 3.12 -4.41
N ILE A 83 1.30 4.02 -4.86
CA ILE A 83 0.04 3.63 -5.51
C ILE A 83 0.33 2.86 -6.81
N CYS A 84 1.27 3.34 -7.64
CA CYS A 84 1.67 2.68 -8.87
C CYS A 84 2.25 1.28 -8.60
N LEU A 85 3.15 1.16 -7.62
CA LEU A 85 3.70 -0.12 -7.18
C LEU A 85 2.62 -1.06 -6.65
N GLY A 86 1.64 -0.55 -5.89
CA GLY A 86 0.48 -1.31 -5.43
C GLY A 86 -0.36 -1.82 -6.60
N LEU A 87 -0.61 -1.01 -7.64
CA LEU A 87 -1.31 -1.44 -8.85
C LEU A 87 -0.56 -2.56 -9.58
N LEU A 88 0.77 -2.51 -9.61
CA LEU A 88 1.61 -3.53 -10.24
C LEU A 88 1.82 -4.77 -9.37
N TRP A 89 1.40 -4.75 -8.10
CA TRP A 89 1.80 -5.75 -7.11
C TRP A 89 1.49 -7.18 -7.53
N GLY A 90 0.26 -7.45 -7.96
CA GLY A 90 -0.14 -8.82 -8.33
C GLY A 90 0.62 -9.35 -9.54
N LEU A 91 0.93 -8.51 -10.53
CA LEU A 91 1.74 -8.90 -11.69
C LEU A 91 3.18 -9.22 -11.29
N ILE A 92 3.78 -8.37 -10.45
CA ILE A 92 5.15 -8.59 -9.94
C ILE A 92 5.21 -9.88 -9.13
N CYS A 93 4.24 -10.11 -8.25
CA CYS A 93 4.19 -11.33 -7.43
C CYS A 93 3.96 -12.58 -8.28
N PHE A 94 3.12 -12.49 -9.31
CA PHE A 94 2.94 -13.58 -10.27
C PHE A 94 4.26 -13.91 -10.99
N VAL A 95 5.03 -12.91 -11.43
CA VAL A 95 6.34 -13.15 -12.07
C VAL A 95 7.32 -13.80 -11.09
N LEU A 96 7.31 -13.43 -9.82
CA LEU A 96 8.20 -13.97 -8.80
C LEU A 96 7.85 -15.41 -8.38
N ALA A 97 6.56 -15.71 -8.22
CA ALA A 97 6.07 -16.99 -7.71
C ALA A 97 5.70 -17.99 -8.84
N ASN A 98 5.41 -17.48 -10.04
CA ASN A 98 4.81 -18.19 -11.16
C ASN A 98 3.46 -18.86 -10.82
N ASN A 99 2.70 -18.25 -9.90
CA ASN A 99 1.36 -18.67 -9.51
C ASN A 99 0.60 -17.48 -8.88
N TRP A 100 -0.74 -17.56 -8.83
CA TRP A 100 -1.60 -16.51 -8.26
C TRP A 100 -1.86 -16.65 -6.76
N THR A 101 -1.43 -17.76 -6.15
CA THR A 101 -1.51 -17.95 -4.69
C THR A 101 -0.34 -17.28 -3.96
N ASN A 102 0.61 -16.69 -4.70
CA ASN A 102 1.86 -16.10 -4.20
C ASN A 102 2.63 -17.06 -3.30
N SER A 103 2.56 -18.36 -3.59
CA SER A 103 3.21 -19.40 -2.79
C SER A 103 4.59 -19.71 -3.33
N PHE A 104 5.57 -19.72 -2.44
CA PHE A 104 6.97 -20.05 -2.72
C PHE A 104 7.33 -21.47 -2.22
N SER A 105 6.34 -22.35 -2.12
CA SER A 105 6.54 -23.75 -1.75
C SER A 105 6.81 -24.61 -2.99
N SER A 106 7.77 -25.53 -2.90
CA SER A 106 8.05 -26.53 -3.94
C SER A 106 6.88 -27.49 -4.23
N LYS A 107 5.84 -27.45 -3.39
CA LYS A 107 4.62 -28.27 -3.53
C LYS A 107 3.58 -27.67 -4.49
N VAL A 108 3.82 -26.47 -5.04
CA VAL A 108 2.86 -25.77 -5.91
C VAL A 108 3.25 -25.93 -7.38
N ASP A 109 2.26 -26.27 -8.21
CA ASP A 109 2.45 -26.44 -9.66
C ASP A 109 3.01 -25.17 -10.31
N GLY A 110 4.05 -25.33 -11.15
CA GLY A 110 4.71 -24.22 -11.83
C GLY A 110 5.75 -23.47 -10.99
N PHE A 111 6.10 -23.95 -9.79
CA PHE A 111 7.11 -23.33 -8.94
C PHE A 111 8.45 -23.07 -9.66
N ARG A 112 8.79 -21.79 -9.85
CA ARG A 112 10.09 -21.30 -10.33
C ARG A 112 10.82 -20.44 -9.29
N GLY A 113 10.22 -20.25 -8.12
CA GLY A 113 10.74 -19.36 -7.08
C GLY A 113 12.02 -19.89 -6.46
N SER A 114 13.05 -19.04 -6.34
CA SER A 114 14.18 -19.31 -5.45
C SER A 114 13.87 -18.76 -4.05
N VAL A 115 14.64 -19.15 -3.03
CA VAL A 115 14.59 -18.51 -1.69
C VAL A 115 14.70 -16.99 -1.82
N ARG A 116 15.58 -16.53 -2.71
CA ARG A 116 15.78 -15.11 -3.03
C ARG A 116 14.54 -14.44 -3.62
N ALA A 117 13.75 -15.14 -4.44
CA ALA A 117 12.50 -14.58 -4.98
C ALA A 117 11.46 -14.35 -3.86
N GLY A 118 11.40 -15.25 -2.88
CA GLY A 118 10.57 -15.09 -1.68
C GLY A 118 11.01 -13.90 -0.81
N GLU A 119 12.32 -13.70 -0.63
CA GLU A 119 12.86 -12.53 0.08
C GLU A 119 12.47 -11.21 -0.61
N VAL A 120 12.59 -11.15 -1.94
CA VAL A 120 12.19 -9.98 -2.73
C VAL A 120 10.68 -9.73 -2.61
N PHE A 121 9.86 -10.79 -2.63
CA PHE A 121 8.43 -10.68 -2.38
C PHE A 121 8.13 -10.06 -1.01
N TRP A 122 8.76 -10.54 0.06
CA TRP A 122 8.54 -9.98 1.40
C TRP A 122 9.02 -8.55 1.53
N MET A 123 10.21 -8.22 1.00
CA MET A 123 10.73 -6.86 0.98
C MET A 123 9.77 -5.91 0.26
N PHE A 124 9.21 -6.34 -0.88
CA PHE A 124 8.27 -5.54 -1.64
C PHE A 124 6.96 -5.29 -0.87
N ASN A 125 6.43 -6.30 -0.16
CA ASN A 125 5.28 -6.13 0.72
C ASN A 125 5.59 -5.17 1.88
N TYR A 126 6.76 -5.29 2.52
CA TYR A 126 7.16 -4.37 3.58
C TYR A 126 7.28 -2.94 3.08
N VAL A 127 7.82 -2.72 1.88
CA VAL A 127 7.89 -1.38 1.27
C VAL A 127 6.49 -0.82 1.08
N LEU A 128 5.56 -1.58 0.49
CA LEU A 128 4.20 -1.10 0.24
C LEU A 128 3.41 -0.80 1.51
N VAL A 129 3.63 -1.57 2.58
CA VAL A 129 2.94 -1.36 3.86
C VAL A 129 3.61 -0.28 4.69
N ALA A 130 4.94 -0.30 4.86
CA ALA A 130 5.65 0.58 5.80
C ALA A 130 5.94 1.97 5.23
N MET A 131 6.31 2.09 3.94
CA MET A 131 6.69 3.39 3.36
C MET A 131 5.60 4.47 3.41
N PRO A 132 4.30 4.17 3.21
CA PRO A 132 3.25 5.16 3.43
C PRO A 132 3.33 5.82 4.80
N PHE A 133 3.59 5.04 5.87
CA PHE A 133 3.73 5.57 7.22
C PHE A 133 5.04 6.35 7.41
N VAL A 134 6.15 5.88 6.85
CA VAL A 134 7.43 6.61 6.87
C VAL A 134 7.26 8.00 6.26
N LEU A 135 6.61 8.10 5.10
CA LEU A 135 6.33 9.39 4.44
C LEU A 135 5.41 10.29 5.28
N LEU A 136 4.41 9.72 5.97
CA LEU A 136 3.56 10.48 6.91
C LEU A 136 4.33 11.00 8.11
N ILE A 137 5.22 10.19 8.69
CA ILE A 137 6.05 10.58 9.83
C ILE A 137 6.96 11.73 9.41
N ILE A 138 7.63 11.59 8.26
CA ILE A 138 8.49 12.65 7.69
C ILE A 138 7.70 13.96 7.49
N LEU A 139 6.50 13.88 6.90
CA LEU A 139 5.63 15.05 6.70
C LEU A 139 5.22 15.71 8.03
N THR A 140 4.96 14.88 9.05
CA THR A 140 4.53 15.32 10.37
C THR A 140 5.67 15.97 11.15
N LEU A 141 6.86 15.37 11.15
CA LEU A 141 8.07 15.93 11.78
C LEU A 141 8.45 17.28 11.19
N GLU A 142 8.35 17.44 9.87
CA GLU A 142 8.59 18.73 9.20
C GLU A 142 7.62 19.82 9.69
N ARG A 143 6.35 19.46 9.92
CA ARG A 143 5.35 20.38 10.46
C ARG A 143 5.69 20.78 11.90
N PHE A 144 6.04 19.81 12.75
CA PHE A 144 6.40 20.08 14.15
C PHE A 144 7.64 20.95 14.26
N GLY A 145 8.69 20.68 13.49
CA GLY A 145 9.91 21.49 13.48
C GLY A 145 9.64 22.96 13.14
N LYS A 146 8.79 23.22 12.13
CA LYS A 146 8.40 24.58 11.75
C LYS A 146 7.62 25.32 12.83
N VAL A 147 6.75 24.62 13.56
CA VAL A 147 5.98 25.20 14.67
C VAL A 147 6.91 25.58 15.83
N LEU A 148 7.87 24.72 16.17
CA LEU A 148 8.82 24.98 17.26
C LEU A 148 9.75 26.17 16.94
N ILE A 149 10.31 26.20 15.73
CA ILE A 149 11.20 27.30 15.29
C ILE A 149 10.41 28.61 15.18
N GLY A 150 9.19 28.57 14.61
CA GLY A 150 8.34 29.76 14.49
C GLY A 150 7.78 30.29 15.82
N ARG A 151 7.81 29.48 16.89
CA ARG A 151 7.56 29.96 18.26
C ARG A 151 8.78 30.68 18.82
N LYS A 152 9.99 30.17 18.59
CA LYS A 152 11.24 30.77 19.07
C LYS A 152 11.40 32.23 18.61
N ASN A 153 11.21 32.50 17.31
CA ASN A 153 11.33 33.86 16.73
C ASN A 153 10.26 34.87 17.18
N ARG A 154 9.28 34.49 18.01
CA ARG A 154 8.27 35.42 18.56
C ARG A 154 8.57 35.89 19.98
N TYR A 155 9.59 35.32 20.62
CA TYR A 155 10.01 35.67 21.98
C TYR A 155 11.42 36.26 22.04
N ASP A 156 12.08 36.38 20.88
CA ASP A 156 13.32 37.15 20.67
C ASP A 156 12.97 38.47 19.98
#